data_AF-A0A2M7KWI0-F1
#
_entry.id   AF-A0A2M7KWI0-F1
#
_cell.length_a   1.000
_cell.length_b   1.000
_cell.length_c   1.000
_cell.angle_alpha   90.00
_cell.angle_beta   90.00
_cell.angle_gamma   90.00
#
_symmetry.space_group_name_H-M   'P 1'
#
loop_
_entity.id
_entity.type
_entity.pdbx_description
1 polymer ?
#
loop_
_entity_poly.entity_id
_entity_poly.type
_entity_poly.pdbx_seq_one_letter_code
_entity_poly.pdbx_strand_id
1 'polypeptide(L)'
;MGNLPGRPLRASNAHLERVYLTRPNPPFPPSLEGKGGAGGIGPDLMVTENGVPAPDGLDFDGRVRDERRIRYLKNHIAQVQRAISDGVPVKGYFHWSLMDNFEWALGYGQRFGLVYVDFETQKRTIKDSGKWFADVIRENGFEL
;
A
#
# COMPACT_ATOMS: atom_id res chain seq x y z
N MET A 1 23.74 -43.22 -7.35
CA MET A 1 24.01 -41.80 -7.70
C MET A 1 22.87 -41.33 -8.60
N GLY A 2 21.83 -40.74 -8.02
CA GLY A 2 20.68 -40.21 -8.78
C GLY A 2 20.82 -38.70 -8.94
N ASN A 3 20.86 -38.22 -10.17
CA ASN A 3 21.01 -36.81 -10.50
C ASN A 3 19.62 -36.18 -10.62
N LEU A 4 19.34 -35.13 -9.83
CA LEU A 4 18.08 -34.37 -9.88
C LEU A 4 18.12 -33.36 -11.06
N PRO A 5 17.03 -33.15 -11.80
CA PRO A 5 17.00 -32.11 -12.83
C PRO A 5 16.92 -30.72 -12.18
N GLY A 6 17.84 -29.85 -12.60
CA GLY A 6 17.96 -28.48 -12.13
C GLY A 6 16.69 -27.66 -12.38
N ARG A 7 16.31 -26.87 -11.37
CA ARG A 7 15.36 -25.76 -11.52
C ARG A 7 15.89 -24.81 -12.61
N PRO A 8 15.06 -24.33 -13.54
CA PRO A 8 15.47 -23.23 -14.40
C PRO A 8 15.60 -21.97 -13.55
N LEU A 9 16.80 -21.38 -13.56
CA LEU A 9 17.04 -20.00 -13.17
C LEU A 9 16.20 -19.12 -14.09
N ARG A 10 15.15 -18.48 -13.54
CA ARG A 10 14.42 -17.44 -14.27
C ARG A 10 15.37 -16.28 -14.52
N ALA A 11 15.53 -15.96 -15.80
CA ALA A 11 16.35 -14.89 -16.31
C ALA A 11 15.98 -13.54 -15.69
N SER A 12 17.01 -12.70 -15.62
CA SER A 12 17.06 -11.32 -15.19
C SER A 12 15.96 -10.44 -15.79
N ASN A 13 15.19 -9.77 -14.93
CA ASN A 13 14.50 -8.54 -15.30
C ASN A 13 15.38 -7.35 -14.92
N ALA A 14 15.91 -6.68 -15.94
CA ALA A 14 16.51 -5.37 -15.81
C ALA A 14 15.44 -4.33 -15.44
N HIS A 15 15.72 -3.51 -14.42
CA HIS A 15 15.13 -2.18 -14.15
C HIS A 15 13.59 -2.10 -14.22
N LEU A 16 12.89 -2.79 -13.31
CA LEU A 16 11.58 -2.32 -12.85
C LEU A 16 11.81 -1.53 -11.54
N GLU A 17 11.27 -0.32 -11.45
CA GLU A 17 11.36 0.52 -10.25
C GLU A 17 10.44 -0.07 -9.17
N ARG A 18 10.95 -1.07 -8.44
CA ARG A 18 10.21 -1.69 -7.36
C ARG A 18 10.09 -0.73 -6.16
N VAL A 19 8.85 -0.51 -5.74
CA VAL A 19 8.51 0.20 -4.51
C VAL A 19 8.67 -0.77 -3.36
N TYR A 20 9.58 -0.48 -2.43
CA TYR A 20 9.72 -1.22 -1.17
C TYR A 20 9.39 -0.29 -0.01
N LEU A 21 8.48 -0.71 0.88
CA LEU A 21 8.13 0.08 2.06
C LEU A 21 9.29 0.13 3.08
N THR A 22 10.16 -0.88 3.09
CA THR A 22 11.42 -0.87 3.84
C THR A 22 12.52 -1.51 2.99
N ARG A 23 13.56 -0.73 2.61
CA ARG A 23 14.82 -1.32 2.15
C ARG A 23 15.66 -1.70 3.38
N PRO A 24 16.48 -2.77 3.34
CA PRO A 24 17.60 -2.86 4.27
C PRO A 24 18.53 -1.66 3.99
N ASN A 25 18.80 -0.86 5.02
CA ASN A 25 19.67 0.31 4.94
C ASN A 25 20.99 -0.04 4.20
N PRO A 26 21.44 0.76 3.22
CA PRO A 26 22.85 0.70 2.82
C PRO A 26 23.74 1.03 4.03
N PRO A 27 25.00 0.53 4.07
CA PRO A 27 25.89 0.79 5.19
C PRO A 27 26.06 2.30 5.39
N PHE A 28 25.84 2.75 6.62
CA PHE A 28 25.76 4.15 7.01
C PHE A 28 27.04 4.94 6.64
N PRO A 29 26.92 6.20 6.16
CA PRO A 29 28.02 7.14 6.25
C PRO A 29 28.35 7.43 7.73
N PRO A 30 29.60 7.79 8.06
CA PRO A 30 30.02 8.00 9.45
C PRO A 30 29.15 9.06 10.14
N SER A 31 28.80 8.75 11.38
CA SER A 31 27.82 9.39 12.26
C SER A 31 27.95 10.90 12.39
N LEU A 32 26.83 11.61 12.19
CA LEU A 32 26.55 12.85 12.90
C LEU A 32 25.77 12.48 14.17
N GLU A 33 26.44 12.56 15.31
CA GLU A 33 25.83 12.36 16.62
C GLU A 33 24.79 13.46 16.90
N GLY A 34 23.51 13.06 16.95
CA GLY A 34 22.39 13.92 17.31
C GLY A 34 21.17 13.07 17.63
N LYS A 35 20.80 13.02 18.91
CA LYS A 35 19.78 12.15 19.50
C LYS A 35 18.40 12.24 18.82
N GLY A 36 17.96 11.13 18.24
CA GLY A 36 16.60 10.85 17.75
C GLY A 36 16.64 9.54 16.97
N GLY A 37 15.74 8.59 17.26
CA GLY A 37 15.85 7.19 16.83
C GLY A 37 16.05 6.98 15.32
N ALA A 38 16.98 6.09 14.98
CA ALA A 38 17.13 5.43 13.68
C ALA A 38 16.90 6.28 12.41
N GLY A 39 17.85 7.20 12.14
CA GLY A 39 18.38 7.40 10.79
C GLY A 39 17.75 8.47 9.90
N GLY A 40 16.82 9.28 10.40
CA GLY A 40 16.24 10.40 9.67
C GLY A 40 16.31 11.73 10.42
N ILE A 41 16.27 12.85 9.69
CA ILE A 41 16.17 14.19 10.31
C ILE A 41 14.70 14.40 10.71
N GLY A 42 14.40 14.35 12.02
CA GLY A 42 13.07 14.64 12.56
C GLY A 42 12.43 13.49 13.35
N PRO A 43 11.21 13.69 13.88
CA PRO A 43 10.49 12.65 14.62
C PRO A 43 10.02 11.53 13.71
N ASP A 44 9.85 10.34 14.26
CA ASP A 44 9.20 9.22 13.57
C ASP A 44 7.79 9.62 13.09
N LEU A 45 7.49 9.34 11.83
CA LEU A 45 6.22 9.70 11.19
C LEU A 45 5.37 8.47 10.87
N MET A 46 4.05 8.63 10.93
CA MET A 46 3.08 7.67 10.42
C MET A 46 2.07 8.40 9.54
N VAL A 47 1.78 7.86 8.36
CA VAL A 47 0.61 8.31 7.58
C VAL A 47 -0.60 7.64 8.21
N THR A 48 -1.30 8.37 9.08
CA THR A 48 -2.44 7.83 9.85
C THR A 48 -3.68 7.65 8.98
N GLU A 49 -3.84 8.48 7.95
CA GLU A 49 -4.95 8.39 7.00
C GLU A 49 -4.51 8.87 5.61
N ASN A 50 -4.74 8.04 4.59
CA ASN A 50 -4.70 8.44 3.19
C ASN A 50 -5.67 7.57 2.39
N GLY A 51 -6.48 8.18 1.53
CA GLY A 51 -7.44 7.46 0.71
C GLY A 51 -8.19 8.37 -0.24
N VAL A 52 -9.01 7.77 -1.11
CA VAL A 52 -9.84 8.48 -2.09
C VAL A 52 -11.24 7.87 -2.11
N PRO A 53 -12.32 8.70 -2.15
CA PRO A 53 -13.64 8.15 -2.37
C PRO A 53 -13.74 7.67 -3.81
N ALA A 54 -14.40 6.54 -4.04
CA ALA A 54 -14.67 6.03 -5.38
C ALA A 54 -16.10 5.51 -5.51
N PRO A 55 -16.84 5.89 -6.56
CA PRO A 55 -18.26 5.56 -6.72
C PRO A 55 -18.49 4.11 -7.18
N ASP A 56 -17.42 3.31 -7.29
CA ASP A 56 -17.50 1.94 -7.81
C ASP A 56 -18.36 1.06 -6.88
N GLY A 57 -19.37 0.42 -7.48
CA GLY A 57 -20.27 -0.52 -6.83
C GLY A 57 -20.08 -1.95 -7.32
N LEU A 58 -21.00 -2.83 -6.95
CA LEU A 58 -21.01 -4.23 -7.40
C LEU A 58 -21.30 -4.33 -8.90
N ASP A 59 -20.49 -5.08 -9.62
CA ASP A 59 -20.74 -5.51 -11.00
C ASP A 59 -21.63 -6.77 -11.05
N PHE A 60 -21.92 -7.25 -12.27
CA PHE A 60 -22.74 -8.45 -12.48
C PHE A 60 -22.12 -9.74 -11.92
N ASP A 61 -20.80 -9.75 -11.67
CA ASP A 61 -20.07 -10.87 -11.06
C ASP A 61 -20.01 -10.76 -9.52
N GLY A 62 -20.62 -9.71 -8.94
CA GLY A 62 -20.56 -9.42 -7.52
C GLY A 62 -19.20 -8.92 -7.04
N ARG A 63 -18.39 -8.33 -7.93
CA ARG A 63 -17.09 -7.71 -7.63
C ARG A 63 -17.20 -6.20 -7.65
N VAL A 64 -16.27 -5.52 -6.99
CA VAL A 64 -16.12 -4.06 -7.07
C VAL A 64 -14.77 -3.76 -7.69
N ARG A 65 -14.78 -3.30 -8.94
CA ARG A 65 -13.60 -3.02 -9.76
C ARG A 65 -13.22 -1.55 -9.66
N ASP A 66 -12.49 -1.20 -8.61
CA ASP A 66 -12.18 0.17 -8.22
C ASP A 66 -10.76 0.60 -8.62
N GLU A 67 -10.44 0.51 -9.91
CA GLU A 67 -9.11 0.81 -10.46
C GLU A 67 -8.62 2.23 -10.13
N ARG A 68 -9.55 3.18 -9.98
CA ARG A 68 -9.22 4.55 -9.56
C ARG A 68 -8.57 4.58 -8.18
N ARG A 69 -9.08 3.78 -7.23
CA ARG A 69 -8.51 3.66 -5.89
C ARG A 69 -7.14 3.01 -5.93
N ILE A 70 -6.98 1.93 -6.70
CA ILE A 70 -5.66 1.27 -6.89
C ILE A 70 -4.63 2.28 -7.42
N ARG A 71 -4.98 3.04 -8.46
CA ARG A 71 -4.09 4.04 -9.06
C ARG A 71 -3.71 5.15 -8.07
N TYR A 72 -4.68 5.63 -7.30
CA TYR A 72 -4.45 6.62 -6.26
C TYR A 72 -3.47 6.11 -5.19
N LEU A 73 -3.67 4.88 -4.70
CA LEU A 73 -2.81 4.27 -3.69
C LEU A 73 -1.40 4.00 -4.21
N LYS A 74 -1.26 3.49 -5.45
CA LYS A 74 0.05 3.33 -6.09
C LYS A 74 0.84 4.64 -6.07
N ASN A 75 0.21 5.74 -6.52
CA ASN A 75 0.87 7.03 -6.59
C ASN A 75 1.32 7.54 -5.21
N HIS A 76 0.48 7.44 -4.18
CA HIS A 76 0.80 7.96 -2.85
C HIS A 76 1.81 7.10 -2.12
N ILE A 77 1.70 5.77 -2.19
CA ILE A 77 2.68 4.88 -1.57
C ILE A 77 4.06 5.02 -2.23
N ALA A 78 4.13 5.26 -3.54
CA ALA A 78 5.38 5.57 -4.23
C ALA A 78 6.00 6.89 -3.71
N GLN A 79 5.21 7.91 -3.41
CA GLN A 79 5.74 9.14 -2.79
C GLN A 79 6.21 8.91 -1.34
N VAL A 80 5.53 8.05 -0.58
CA VAL A 80 6.00 7.66 0.77
C VAL A 80 7.36 6.96 0.67
N GLN A 81 7.53 6.04 -0.28
CA GLN A 81 8.82 5.40 -0.52
C GLN A 81 9.90 6.42 -0.90
N ARG A 82 9.57 7.38 -1.78
CA ARG A 82 10.51 8.45 -2.13
C ARG A 82 10.94 9.24 -0.89
N ALA A 83 10.00 9.64 -0.03
CA ALA A 83 10.31 10.33 1.21
C ALA A 83 11.22 9.51 2.14
N ILE A 84 10.97 8.19 2.27
CA ILE A 84 11.83 7.27 3.01
C ILE A 84 13.24 7.24 2.39
N SER A 85 13.33 7.21 1.06
CA SER A 85 14.61 7.21 0.33
C SER A 85 15.38 8.53 0.48
N ASP A 86 14.67 9.64 0.66
CA ASP A 86 15.22 10.97 0.92
C ASP A 86 15.57 11.19 2.43
N GLY A 87 15.41 10.17 3.28
CA GLY A 87 15.83 10.19 4.70
C GLY A 87 14.75 10.61 5.69
N VAL A 88 13.48 10.70 5.28
CA VAL A 88 12.36 10.97 6.19
C VAL A 88 11.99 9.69 6.96
N PRO A 89 11.92 9.70 8.31
CA PRO A 89 11.72 8.50 9.12
C PRO A 89 10.23 8.06 9.18
N VAL A 90 9.62 7.74 8.04
CA VAL A 90 8.24 7.20 7.98
C VAL A 90 8.23 5.73 8.42
N LYS A 91 7.42 5.41 9.43
CA LYS A 91 7.33 4.08 10.07
C LYS A 91 6.07 3.30 9.72
N GLY A 92 5.06 3.95 9.14
CA GLY A 92 3.79 3.29 8.83
C GLY A 92 2.89 4.07 7.88
N TYR A 93 1.97 3.33 7.25
CA TYR A 93 0.95 3.85 6.35
C TYR A 93 -0.38 3.15 6.62
N PHE A 94 -1.42 3.94 6.88
CA PHE A 94 -2.77 3.47 7.11
C PHE A 94 -3.69 4.01 6.01
N HIS A 95 -4.32 3.09 5.29
CA HIS A 95 -5.33 3.43 4.28
C HIS A 95 -6.63 3.85 4.97
N TRP A 96 -7.17 5.00 4.56
CA TRP A 96 -8.53 5.40 4.88
C TRP A 96 -9.48 4.93 3.77
N SER A 97 -10.35 3.95 3.98
CA SER A 97 -10.65 3.22 5.23
C SER A 97 -10.69 1.70 5.01
N LEU A 98 -10.81 0.93 6.09
CA LEU A 98 -10.95 -0.53 5.98
C LEU A 98 -12.21 -0.93 5.19
N MET A 99 -13.36 -0.31 5.49
CA MET A 99 -14.65 -0.60 4.87
C MET A 99 -15.43 0.69 4.64
N ASP A 100 -16.36 0.66 3.68
CA ASP A 100 -17.27 1.78 3.46
C ASP A 100 -18.05 2.08 4.75
N ASN A 101 -18.08 3.36 5.12
CA ASN A 101 -18.58 3.83 6.40
C ASN A 101 -19.48 5.06 6.20
N PHE A 102 -19.97 5.61 7.31
CA PHE A 102 -20.69 6.88 7.33
C PHE A 102 -19.70 8.03 7.26
N GLU A 103 -19.73 8.80 6.17
CA GLU A 103 -18.81 9.91 5.91
C GLU A 103 -19.41 11.24 6.38
N TRP A 104 -19.66 11.34 7.69
CA TRP A 104 -20.08 12.57 8.37
C TRP A 104 -21.27 13.26 7.66
N ALA A 105 -21.14 14.55 7.33
CA ALA A 105 -22.18 15.32 6.65
C ALA A 105 -22.53 14.80 5.24
N LEU A 106 -21.68 13.97 4.64
CA LEU A 106 -21.89 13.37 3.31
C LEU A 106 -22.62 12.02 3.38
N GLY A 107 -22.92 11.52 4.59
CA GLY A 107 -23.62 10.27 4.80
C GLY A 107 -22.90 9.09 4.13
N TYR A 108 -23.68 8.18 3.55
CA TYR A 108 -23.17 6.95 2.92
C TYR A 108 -22.82 7.10 1.43
N GLY A 109 -22.88 8.31 0.88
CA GLY A 109 -22.62 8.56 -0.54
C GLY A 109 -21.15 8.47 -0.92
N GLN A 110 -20.24 8.77 0.02
CA GLN A 110 -18.80 8.62 -0.18
C GLN A 110 -18.34 7.25 0.32
N ARG A 111 -17.56 6.56 -0.51
CA ARG A 111 -17.07 5.20 -0.23
C ARG A 111 -15.56 5.20 -0.31
N PHE A 112 -14.90 5.11 0.85
CA PHE A 112 -13.43 5.08 0.98
C PHE A 112 -12.85 3.67 1.19
N GLY A 113 -13.72 2.70 1.51
CA GLY A 113 -13.32 1.39 1.99
C GLY A 113 -12.55 0.56 0.97
N LEU A 114 -11.63 -0.28 1.46
CA LEU A 114 -11.13 -1.46 0.74
C LEU A 114 -12.17 -2.60 0.67
N VAL A 115 -13.17 -2.52 1.54
CA VAL A 115 -14.32 -3.44 1.59
C VAL A 115 -15.59 -2.65 1.28
N TYR A 116 -16.30 -3.09 0.24
CA TYR A 116 -17.63 -2.59 -0.07
C TYR A 116 -18.62 -3.09 0.97
N VAL A 117 -19.47 -2.19 1.45
CA VAL A 117 -20.57 -2.51 2.36
C VAL A 117 -21.88 -2.20 1.65
N ASP A 118 -22.70 -3.22 1.48
CA ASP A 118 -24.13 -3.03 1.21
C ASP A 118 -24.77 -2.55 2.51
N PHE A 119 -25.25 -1.30 2.54
CA PHE A 119 -25.77 -0.71 3.76
C PHE A 119 -27.17 -1.21 4.13
N GLU A 120 -27.91 -1.78 3.18
CA GLU A 120 -29.22 -2.38 3.47
C GLU A 120 -29.06 -3.77 4.06
N THR A 121 -28.20 -4.60 3.45
CA THR A 121 -28.05 -6.01 3.84
C THR A 121 -26.88 -6.26 4.80
N GLN A 122 -26.02 -5.27 5.01
CA GLN A 122 -24.76 -5.36 5.76
C GLN A 122 -23.74 -6.35 5.17
N LYS A 123 -24.00 -6.86 3.95
CA LYS A 123 -23.07 -7.74 3.24
C LYS A 123 -21.77 -7.00 2.90
N ARG A 124 -20.65 -7.68 3.09
CA ARG A 124 -19.31 -7.15 2.88
C ARG A 124 -18.63 -7.87 1.71
N THR A 125 -18.09 -7.10 0.78
CA THR A 125 -17.38 -7.61 -0.39
C THR A 125 -16.01 -6.93 -0.48
N ILE A 126 -14.92 -7.72 -0.45
CA ILE A 126 -13.57 -7.16 -0.62
C ILE A 126 -13.43 -6.64 -2.05
N LYS A 127 -13.11 -5.35 -2.19
CA LYS A 127 -12.90 -4.71 -3.49
C LYS A 127 -11.58 -5.17 -4.11
N ASP A 128 -11.41 -4.93 -5.41
CA ASP A 128 -10.14 -5.25 -6.07
C ASP A 128 -8.97 -4.46 -5.45
N SER A 129 -9.19 -3.23 -5.00
CA SER A 129 -8.20 -2.48 -4.22
C SER A 129 -7.83 -3.14 -2.90
N GLY A 130 -8.78 -3.80 -2.22
CA GLY A 130 -8.53 -4.49 -0.96
C GLY A 130 -7.65 -5.72 -1.15
N LYS A 131 -7.88 -6.47 -2.24
CA LYS A 131 -7.02 -7.60 -2.63
C LYS A 131 -5.63 -7.10 -3.02
N TRP A 132 -5.55 -6.05 -3.84
CA TRP A 132 -4.29 -5.44 -4.23
C TRP A 132 -3.50 -4.94 -3.01
N PHE A 133 -4.14 -4.25 -2.07
CA PHE A 133 -3.47 -3.74 -0.87
C PHE A 133 -2.96 -4.86 0.04
N ALA A 134 -3.68 -5.99 0.11
CA ALA A 134 -3.19 -7.19 0.81
C ALA A 134 -1.92 -7.76 0.14
N ASP A 135 -1.85 -7.74 -1.20
CA ASP A 135 -0.64 -8.15 -1.93
C ASP A 135 0.52 -7.20 -1.66
N VAL A 136 0.28 -5.88 -1.63
CA VAL A 136 1.30 -4.88 -1.26
C VAL A 136 1.88 -5.15 0.12
N ILE A 137 1.03 -5.44 1.12
CA ILE A 137 1.47 -5.76 2.49
C ILE A 137 2.31 -7.04 2.47
N ARG A 138 1.82 -8.09 1.81
CA ARG A 138 2.47 -9.40 1.74
C ARG A 138 3.85 -9.34 1.08
N GLU A 139 3.99 -8.52 0.04
CA GLU A 139 5.24 -8.32 -0.70
C GLU A 139 6.10 -7.18 -0.14
N ASN A 140 5.63 -6.49 0.90
CA ASN A 140 6.24 -5.28 1.47
C ASN A 140 6.53 -4.20 0.40
N GLY A 141 5.65 -4.08 -0.60
CA GLY A 141 5.91 -3.29 -1.80
C GLY A 141 5.13 -3.71 -3.04
N PHE A 142 5.38 -3.05 -4.17
CA PHE A 142 4.82 -3.38 -5.48
C PHE A 142 5.70 -2.85 -6.63
N GLU A 143 5.46 -3.34 -7.85
CA GLU A 143 6.06 -2.80 -9.08
C GLU A 143 5.20 -1.66 -9.66
N LEU A 144 5.86 -0.58 -10.09
CA LEU A 144 5.23 0.55 -10.77
C LEU A 144 4.88 0.22 -12.23
#